data_AF-A0AAV2RRD3-F1
#
_entry.id   AF-A0AAV2RRD3-F1
#
_cell.length_a   1.000
_cell.length_b   1.000
_cell.length_c   1.000
_cell.angle_alpha   90.00
_cell.angle_beta   90.00
_cell.angle_gamma   90.00
#
_symmetry.space_group_name_H-M   'P 1'
#
loop_
_entity.id
_entity.type
_entity.pdbx_description
1 polymer ?
#
loop_
_entity_poly.entity_id
_entity_poly.type
_entity_poly.pdbx_seq_one_letter_code
_entity_poly.pdbx_strand_id
1 'polypeptide(L)'
;GNRGGVQRLTFRNDTACECKTKPKVQKPTCQNSAPSCRCPKHFESVIRSGQCVCDCIPSSASYKACRRYKRGKKFFTQTCLTDGKCTAPTCEYGPYLDSKNRCSRKSEREKK
;
A
#
# COMPACT_ATOMS: atom_id res chain seq x y z
N GLY A 1 23.28 -25.36 45.47
CA GLY A 1 23.46 -23.93 45.14
C GLY A 1 23.99 -23.82 43.72
N ASN A 2 23.20 -23.24 42.81
CA ASN A 2 23.57 -23.09 41.40
C ASN A 2 24.50 -21.88 41.24
N ARG A 3 25.79 -22.12 40.98
CA ARG A 3 26.77 -21.05 40.69
C ARG A 3 26.62 -20.69 39.22
N GLY A 4 26.03 -19.53 38.94
CA GLY A 4 25.89 -19.01 37.58
C GLY A 4 27.26 -18.99 36.88
N GLY A 5 27.38 -19.73 35.78
CA GLY A 5 28.60 -19.80 34.99
C GLY A 5 28.78 -18.53 34.16
N VAL A 6 29.98 -17.94 34.20
CA VAL A 6 30.36 -16.84 33.32
C VAL A 6 30.48 -17.39 31.89
N GLN A 7 29.65 -16.89 30.99
CA GLN A 7 29.64 -17.31 29.58
C GLN A 7 30.37 -16.27 28.72
N ARG A 8 31.24 -16.74 27.82
CA ARG A 8 31.94 -15.88 26.86
C ARG A 8 31.10 -15.76 25.59
N LEU A 9 30.61 -14.56 25.32
CA LEU A 9 29.87 -14.24 24.11
C LEU A 9 30.81 -13.60 23.08
N THR A 10 30.71 -14.02 21.83
CA THR A 10 31.44 -13.42 20.72
C THR A 10 30.55 -12.41 20.02
N PHE A 11 31.03 -11.18 19.90
CA PHE A 11 30.35 -10.11 19.18
C PHE A 11 31.14 -9.74 17.95
N ARG A 12 30.41 -9.44 16.87
CA ARG A 12 31.00 -8.92 15.65
C ARG A 12 31.37 -7.45 15.88
N ASN A 13 32.65 -7.14 15.72
CA ASN A 13 33.16 -5.78 15.80
C ASN A 13 33.66 -5.37 14.41
N ASP A 14 32.83 -4.66 13.66
CA ASP A 14 33.22 -4.10 12.38
C ASP A 14 34.13 -2.87 12.64
N THR A 15 35.43 -3.02 12.39
CA THR A 15 36.46 -2.00 12.67
C THR A 15 36.61 -0.96 11.56
N ALA A 16 35.91 -1.12 10.44
CA ALA A 16 35.95 -0.20 9.31
C ALA A 16 34.58 -0.10 8.64
N CYS A 17 34.20 1.12 8.26
CA CYS A 17 32.95 1.44 7.58
C CYS A 17 33.23 2.25 6.33
N GLU A 18 32.49 1.95 5.26
CA GLU A 18 32.51 2.74 4.03
C GLU A 18 31.10 3.27 3.72
N CYS A 19 31.04 4.48 3.17
CA CYS A 19 29.78 5.06 2.71
C CYS A 19 29.23 4.30 1.50
N LYS A 20 28.28 3.39 1.74
CA LYS A 20 27.52 2.74 0.65
C LYS A 20 26.25 3.53 0.34
N THR A 21 26.02 3.81 -0.94
CA THR A 21 24.72 4.30 -1.39
C THR A 21 23.67 3.26 -0.98
N LYS A 22 22.60 3.71 -0.31
CA LYS A 22 21.48 2.81 0.02
C LYS A 22 21.04 2.12 -1.28
N PRO A 23 20.86 0.78 -1.31
CA PRO A 23 20.21 0.17 -2.45
C PRO A 23 18.90 0.93 -2.62
N LYS A 24 18.61 1.38 -3.84
CA LYS A 24 17.28 1.87 -4.16
C LYS A 24 16.38 0.69 -3.85
N VAL A 25 15.76 0.67 -2.66
CA VAL A 25 14.57 -0.13 -2.42
C VAL A 25 13.70 0.30 -3.57
N GLN A 26 13.51 -0.63 -4.51
CA GLN A 26 12.66 -0.38 -5.65
C GLN A 26 11.33 0.00 -5.01
N LYS A 27 11.03 1.31 -5.03
CA LYS A 27 9.67 1.82 -4.94
C LYS A 27 8.90 0.87 -5.83
N PRO A 28 7.87 0.14 -5.37
CA PRO A 28 7.31 -0.97 -6.13
C PRO A 28 6.92 -0.47 -7.52
N THR A 29 7.85 -0.65 -8.45
CA THR A 29 7.70 -0.59 -9.87
C THR A 29 6.90 -1.82 -10.17
N CYS A 30 5.84 -1.61 -10.91
CA CYS A 30 4.81 -2.60 -11.17
C CYS A 30 5.46 -3.78 -11.88
N GLN A 31 5.83 -4.78 -11.09
CA GLN A 31 6.38 -6.03 -11.58
C GLN A 31 5.24 -7.01 -11.65
N ASN A 32 4.87 -7.25 -12.91
CA ASN A 32 4.05 -8.33 -13.43
C ASN A 32 4.25 -9.64 -12.65
N SER A 33 3.19 -10.15 -12.05
CA SER A 33 2.98 -11.57 -11.73
C SER A 33 1.49 -11.75 -11.42
N ALA A 34 0.83 -12.68 -12.14
CA ALA A 34 -0.63 -12.88 -12.20
C ALA A 34 -1.41 -11.72 -12.88
N PRO A 35 -2.69 -11.87 -13.29
CA PRO A 35 -3.53 -10.76 -13.75
C PRO A 35 -3.79 -9.75 -12.62
N SER A 36 -2.73 -9.03 -12.25
CA SER A 36 -2.64 -8.06 -11.18
C SER A 36 -2.68 -6.68 -11.81
N CYS A 37 -3.87 -6.11 -11.81
CA CYS A 37 -4.10 -4.72 -12.16
C CYS A 37 -3.26 -3.80 -11.26
N ARG A 38 -2.80 -2.70 -11.84
CA ARG A 38 -1.93 -1.75 -11.16
C ARG A 38 -2.73 -0.90 -10.18
N CYS A 39 -2.62 -1.20 -8.89
CA CYS A 39 -3.38 -0.54 -7.84
C CYS A 39 -2.68 0.65 -7.20
N PRO A 40 -3.43 1.67 -6.76
CA PRO A 40 -2.89 2.78 -5.99
C PRO A 40 -2.41 2.33 -4.60
N LYS A 41 -1.56 3.15 -3.98
CA LYS A 41 -0.93 2.85 -2.69
C LYS A 41 -1.99 2.52 -1.64
N HIS A 42 -1.72 1.48 -0.86
CA HIS A 42 -2.59 0.91 0.16
C HIS A 42 -3.76 0.06 -0.37
N PHE A 43 -3.99 0.01 -1.69
CA PHE A 43 -4.94 -0.93 -2.30
C PHE A 43 -4.19 -2.15 -2.82
N GLU A 44 -4.85 -3.29 -2.75
CA GLU A 44 -4.33 -4.55 -3.22
C GLU A 44 -5.14 -4.97 -4.46
N SER A 45 -4.49 -5.67 -5.39
CA SER A 45 -5.19 -6.26 -6.54
C SER A 45 -5.97 -7.49 -6.09
N VAL A 46 -7.27 -7.50 -6.35
CA VAL A 46 -8.18 -8.60 -6.03
C VAL A 46 -8.93 -8.97 -7.31
N ILE A 47 -9.03 -10.26 -7.62
CA ILE A 47 -9.85 -10.71 -8.74
C ILE A 47 -11.27 -10.97 -8.23
N ARG A 48 -12.24 -10.24 -8.79
CA ARG A 48 -13.67 -10.45 -8.55
C ARG A 48 -14.37 -10.73 -9.86
N SER A 49 -15.05 -11.87 -9.94
CA SER A 49 -15.81 -12.28 -11.13
C SER A 49 -14.98 -12.25 -12.42
N GLY A 50 -13.71 -12.66 -12.34
CA GLY A 50 -12.77 -12.65 -13.47
C GLY A 50 -12.18 -11.29 -13.83
N GLN A 51 -12.61 -10.21 -13.19
CA GLN A 51 -12.03 -8.87 -13.36
C GLN A 51 -11.09 -8.53 -12.22
N CYS A 52 -9.94 -7.95 -12.55
CA CYS A 52 -9.06 -7.42 -11.53
C CYS A 52 -9.55 -6.05 -11.06
N VAL A 53 -9.77 -5.94 -9.75
CA VAL A 53 -10.18 -4.72 -9.08
C VAL A 53 -9.22 -4.38 -7.96
N CYS A 54 -9.07 -3.09 -7.67
CA CYS A 54 -8.27 -2.63 -6.54
C CYS A 54 -9.16 -2.49 -5.31
N ASP A 55 -8.96 -3.34 -4.30
CA ASP A 55 -9.77 -3.34 -3.08
C ASP A 55 -8.91 -3.55 -1.81
N CYS A 56 -9.53 -3.36 -0.65
CA CYS A 56 -8.92 -3.53 0.66
C CYS A 56 -8.97 -4.99 1.09
N ILE A 57 -7.81 -5.60 1.35
CA ILE A 57 -7.71 -6.94 1.92
C ILE A 57 -7.58 -6.83 3.45
N PRO A 58 -8.44 -7.50 4.25
CA PRO A 58 -8.43 -7.43 5.72
C PRO A 58 -7.11 -7.85 6.37
N SER A 59 -6.42 -8.82 5.78
CA SER A 59 -5.14 -9.35 6.28
C SER A 59 -3.92 -8.48 5.92
N SER A 60 -4.09 -7.46 5.08
CA SER A 60 -2.98 -6.58 4.69
C SER A 60 -2.67 -5.56 5.78
N ALA A 61 -1.39 -5.30 6.02
CA ALA A 61 -0.94 -4.24 6.94
C ALA A 61 -1.49 -2.85 6.56
N SER A 62 -1.81 -2.64 5.27
CA SER A 62 -2.38 -1.40 4.76
C SER A 62 -3.90 -1.30 4.91
N TYR A 63 -4.60 -2.30 5.45
CA TYR A 63 -6.06 -2.37 5.50
C TYR A 63 -6.71 -1.13 6.12
N LYS A 64 -6.22 -0.68 7.29
CA LYS A 64 -6.74 0.52 7.98
C LYS A 64 -6.57 1.78 7.13
N ALA A 65 -5.43 1.92 6.43
CA ALA A 65 -5.19 3.03 5.54
C ALA A 65 -6.11 2.95 4.32
N CYS A 66 -6.18 1.79 3.66
CA CYS A 66 -7.04 1.52 2.51
C CYS A 66 -8.48 1.96 2.74
N ARG A 67 -9.08 1.56 3.88
CA ARG A 67 -10.45 1.95 4.23
C ARG A 67 -10.67 3.46 4.31
N ARG A 68 -9.67 4.22 4.78
CA ARG A 68 -9.77 5.69 4.82
C ARG A 68 -9.82 6.29 3.42
N TYR A 69 -9.02 5.78 2.48
CA TYR A 69 -9.05 6.19 1.08
C TYR A 69 -10.34 5.76 0.38
N LYS A 70 -10.75 4.49 0.55
CA LYS A 70 -11.98 3.90 -0.01
C LYS A 70 -13.25 4.67 0.39
N ARG A 71 -13.24 5.32 1.56
CA ARG A 71 -14.33 6.17 2.09
C ARG A 71 -14.21 7.66 1.72
N GLY A 72 -13.21 8.04 0.95
CA GLY A 72 -12.95 9.44 0.57
C GLY A 72 -12.46 10.32 1.72
N LYS A 73 -11.97 9.73 2.83
CA LYS A 73 -11.41 10.49 3.97
C LYS A 73 -9.98 10.96 3.72
N LYS A 74 -9.28 10.35 2.77
CA LYS A 74 -7.93 10.72 2.33
C LYS A 74 -7.91 10.92 0.81
N PHE A 75 -6.97 11.76 0.39
CA PHE A 75 -6.73 12.11 -1.01
C PHE A 75 -5.56 11.28 -1.53
N PHE A 76 -5.69 10.76 -2.74
CA PHE A 76 -4.61 10.09 -3.43
C PHE A 76 -3.63 11.16 -3.90
N THR A 77 -2.37 11.04 -3.48
CA THR A 77 -1.29 11.92 -3.92
C THR A 77 -0.56 11.36 -5.15
N GLN A 78 -0.98 10.19 -5.63
CA GLN A 78 -0.30 9.49 -6.70
C GLN A 78 -0.84 9.91 -8.05
N THR A 79 0.06 10.34 -8.93
CA THR A 79 -0.27 10.74 -10.31
C THR A 79 -0.71 9.57 -11.18
N CYS A 80 -0.46 8.31 -10.78
CA CYS A 80 -0.79 7.19 -11.65
C CYS A 80 -2.30 7.02 -11.90
N LEU A 81 -3.16 7.52 -11.01
CA LEU A 81 -4.61 7.56 -11.25
C LEU A 81 -4.97 8.62 -12.29
N THR A 82 -4.44 9.83 -12.14
CA THR A 82 -4.66 10.95 -13.09
C THR A 82 -4.01 10.70 -14.45
N ASP A 83 -2.86 10.01 -14.48
CA ASP A 83 -2.15 9.60 -15.70
C ASP A 83 -2.84 8.42 -16.42
N GLY A 84 -3.89 7.82 -15.84
CA GLY A 84 -4.53 6.61 -16.38
C GLY A 84 -3.65 5.35 -16.33
N LYS A 85 -2.54 5.39 -15.58
CA LYS A 85 -1.60 4.27 -15.45
C LYS A 85 -2.06 3.23 -14.43
N CYS A 86 -2.89 3.62 -13.47
CA CYS A 86 -3.41 2.77 -12.41
C CYS A 86 -4.92 2.53 -12.58
N THR A 87 -5.38 1.35 -12.20
CA THR A 87 -6.81 1.01 -12.15
C THR A 87 -7.48 1.78 -11.02
N ALA A 88 -8.66 2.33 -11.29
CA ALA A 88 -9.43 3.07 -10.29
C ALA A 88 -9.77 2.16 -9.08
N PRO A 89 -9.61 2.66 -7.85
CA PRO A 89 -9.91 1.90 -6.66
C PRO A 89 -11.42 1.70 -6.49
N THR A 90 -11.80 0.57 -5.88
CA THR A 90 -13.19 0.32 -5.49
C THR A 90 -13.55 1.20 -4.31
N CYS A 91 -14.44 2.17 -4.53
CA CYS A 91 -14.87 3.14 -3.53
C CYS A 91 -16.16 2.67 -2.80
N GLU A 92 -16.31 3.00 -1.50
CA GLU A 92 -17.41 2.47 -0.66
C GLU A 92 -18.77 3.14 -0.94
N TYR A 93 -18.77 4.42 -1.33
CA TYR A 93 -19.99 5.24 -1.40
C TYR A 93 -20.32 5.77 -2.80
N GLY A 94 -19.63 5.32 -3.85
CA GLY A 94 -19.79 5.84 -5.21
C GLY A 94 -18.51 5.72 -6.01
N PRO A 95 -18.38 6.38 -7.16
CA PRO A 95 -17.18 6.31 -8.00
C PRO A 95 -15.98 7.04 -7.37
N TYR A 96 -14.80 6.79 -7.96
CA TYR A 96 -13.62 7.62 -7.75
C TYR A 96 -13.83 8.98 -8.43
N LEU A 97 -13.54 10.07 -7.72
CA LEU A 97 -13.68 11.44 -8.22
C LEU A 97 -12.30 11.95 -8.64
N ASP A 98 -12.02 11.89 -9.94
CA ASP A 98 -10.72 12.30 -10.49
C ASP A 98 -10.40 13.77 -10.18
N SER A 99 -11.39 14.66 -10.37
CA SER A 99 -11.27 16.10 -10.06
C SER A 99 -10.90 16.39 -8.60
N LYS A 100 -11.23 15.49 -7.68
CA LYS A 100 -10.94 15.64 -6.24
C LYS A 100 -9.83 14.71 -5.77
N ASN A 101 -9.24 13.90 -6.65
CA ASN A 101 -8.25 12.88 -6.34
C ASN A 101 -8.64 12.01 -5.14
N ARG A 102 -9.90 11.60 -5.02
CA ARG A 102 -10.41 10.80 -3.88
C ARG A 102 -11.67 10.03 -4.23
N CYS A 103 -11.97 9.00 -3.43
CA CYS A 103 -13.28 8.36 -3.48
C CYS A 103 -14.41 9.30 -3.04
N SER A 104 -15.61 9.02 -3.54
CA SER A 104 -16.85 9.63 -3.06
C SER A 104 -17.04 9.39 -1.56
N ARG A 105 -17.49 10.44 -0.86
CA ARG A 105 -17.84 10.35 0.57
C ARG A 105 -19.31 9.99 0.71
N LYS A 106 -19.69 9.44 1.86
CA LYS A 106 -21.09 9.14 2.19
C LYS A 106 -21.99 10.37 1.97
N SER A 107 -21.55 11.54 2.44
CA SER A 107 -22.26 12.82 2.31
C SER A 107 -22.48 13.29 0.86
N GLU A 108 -21.68 12.80 -0.10
CA GLU A 108 -21.88 13.14 -1.53
C GLU A 108 -22.82 12.14 -2.22
N ARG A 109 -22.97 10.94 -1.67
CA ARG A 109 -23.97 9.96 -2.13
C ARG A 109 -25.39 10.36 -1.74
N GLU A 110 -25.56 10.97 -0.56
CA GLU A 110 -26.86 11.37 -0.01
C GLU A 110 -27.43 12.66 -0.64
N LYS A 111 -26.74 13.23 -1.65
CA LYS A 111 -27.17 14.45 -2.37
C LYS A 111 -27.68 14.20 -3.79
N LYS A 112 -27.96 12.95 -4.14
CA LYS A 112 -28.54 12.55 -5.43
C LYS A 112 -29.83 11.79 -5.18
#